data_AF-U7QEP9-F1
#
_entry.id   AF-U7QEP9-F1
#
_cell.length_a   1.000
_cell.length_b   1.000
_cell.length_c   1.000
_cell.angle_alpha   90.00
_cell.angle_beta   90.00
_cell.angle_gamma   90.00
#
_symmetry.space_group_name_H-M   'P 1'
#
loop_
_entity.id
_entity.type
_entity.pdbx_description
1 polymer ?
#
loop_
_entity_poly.entity_id
_entity_poly.type
_entity_poly.pdbx_seq_one_letter_code
_entity_poly.pdbx_strand_id
1 'polypeptide(L)' 'MTCIHEVVNQALATGFLSLEAEERLRQLLQTTQYGVDEMNAFVNLQLAAMAGKIRQESRERLQQQRESECALSCSAR' A
#
# COMPACT_ATOMS: atom_id res chain seq x y z
N MET A 1 -1.25 11.09 -17.89
CA MET A 1 -0.93 11.60 -16.54
C MET A 1 -1.48 10.57 -15.58
N THR A 2 -0.63 9.90 -14.82
CA THR A 2 -1.11 8.93 -13.82
C THR A 2 -1.76 9.67 -12.65
N CYS A 3 -3.06 9.45 -12.44
CA CYS A 3 -3.83 10.02 -11.33
C CYS A 3 -4.03 8.99 -10.21
N ILE A 4 -4.49 9.40 -9.02
CA ILE A 4 -4.71 8.49 -7.88
C ILE A 4 -5.70 7.39 -8.27
N HIS A 5 -6.73 7.74 -9.05
CA HIS A 5 -7.69 6.77 -9.59
C HIS A 5 -7.05 5.61 -10.35
N GLU A 6 -6.04 5.85 -11.18
CA GLU A 6 -5.40 4.78 -11.96
C GLU A 6 -4.67 3.81 -11.05
N VAL A 7 -3.89 4.33 -10.09
CA VAL A 7 -3.14 3.50 -9.12
C VAL A 7 -4.11 2.69 -8.26
N VAL A 8 -5.18 3.33 -7.78
CA VAL A 8 -6.22 2.69 -6.96
C VAL A 8 -6.93 1.58 -7.73
N ASN A 9 -7.38 1.85 -8.95
CA ASN A 9 -8.09 0.87 -9.78
C ASN A 9 -7.20 -0.32 -10.12
N GLN A 10 -5.92 -0.07 -10.41
CA GLN A 10 -4.98 -1.15 -10.66
C GLN A 10 -4.78 -2.02 -9.42
N ALA A 11 -4.61 -1.42 -8.25
CA ALA A 11 -4.47 -2.16 -6.99
C ALA A 11 -5.73 -2.94 -6.60
N LEU A 12 -6.92 -2.40 -6.88
CA LEU A 12 -8.20 -3.09 -6.68
C LEU A 12 -8.37 -4.26 -7.65
N ALA A 13 -7.92 -4.11 -8.90
CA ALA A 13 -8.01 -5.17 -9.91
C ALA A 13 -7.02 -6.31 -9.64
N THR A 14 -5.80 -5.99 -9.19
CA THR A 14 -4.77 -6.99 -8.88
C THR A 14 -4.90 -7.57 -7.48
N GLY A 15 -5.60 -6.88 -6.57
CA GLY A 15 -5.59 -7.20 -5.14
C GLY A 15 -4.22 -7.00 -4.48
N PHE A 16 -3.32 -6.24 -5.12
CA PHE A 16 -1.94 -6.08 -4.68
C PHE A 16 -1.44 -4.65 -4.94
N LEU A 17 -0.81 -4.08 -3.91
CA LEU A 17 -0.18 -2.77 -3.96
C LEU A 17 1.33 -2.92 -3.74
N SER A 18 2.10 -2.68 -4.80
CA SER A 18 3.57 -2.74 -4.76
C SER A 18 4.15 -1.50 -4.09
N LEU A 19 5.41 -1.59 -3.62
CA LEU A 19 6.12 -0.43 -3.08
C LEU A 19 6.23 0.72 -4.09
N GLU A 20 6.42 0.41 -5.36
CA GLU A 20 6.46 1.43 -6.41
C GLU A 20 5.11 2.16 -6.53
N ALA A 21 4.01 1.42 -6.50
CA ALA A 21 2.67 1.99 -6.53
C ALA A 21 2.37 2.82 -5.27
N GLU A 22 2.80 2.35 -4.08
CA GLU A 22 2.68 3.09 -2.81
C GLU A 22 3.46 4.42 -2.85
N GLU A 23 4.71 4.40 -3.33
CA GLU A 23 5.53 5.59 -3.44
C GLU A 23 4.93 6.60 -4.43
N ARG A 24 4.44 6.10 -5.57
CA ARG A 24 3.77 6.95 -6.56
C ARG A 24 2.50 7.57 -6.00
N LEU A 25 1.70 6.80 -5.26
CA LEU A 25 0.51 7.30 -4.57
C LEU A 25 0.87 8.40 -3.56
N ARG A 26 1.95 8.21 -2.79
CA ARG A 26 2.46 9.21 -1.83
C ARG A 26 2.86 10.51 -2.54
N GLN A 27 3.55 10.42 -3.67
CA GLN A 27 3.94 11.61 -4.46
C GLN A 27 2.73 12.34 -5.04
N LEU A 28 1.75 11.61 -5.59
CA LEU A 28 0.51 12.19 -6.11
C LEU A 28 -0.28 12.89 -4.99
N LEU A 29 -0.32 12.28 -3.80
CA LEU A 29 -0.91 12.88 -2.61
C LEU A 29 -0.12 14.09 -2.08
N GLN A 30 1.13 14.31 -2.43
CA GLN A 30 1.88 15.49 -1.97
C GLN A 30 1.83 16.65 -2.97
N THR A 31 1.71 16.34 -4.26
CA THR A 31 1.95 17.30 -5.34
C THR A 31 0.68 17.86 -5.97
N THR A 32 -0.46 17.20 -5.77
CA THR A 32 -1.71 17.54 -6.49
C THR A 32 -2.71 18.20 -5.54
N GLN A 33 -3.46 19.21 -6.00
CA GLN A 33 -4.74 19.54 -5.36
C GLN A 33 -5.76 18.48 -5.81
N TYR A 34 -5.98 17.45 -4.99
CA TYR A 34 -6.98 16.43 -5.28
C TYR A 34 -8.37 16.93 -4.89
N GLY A 35 -9.31 16.76 -5.82
CA GLY A 35 -10.73 16.95 -5.55
C GLY A 35 -11.32 15.81 -4.72
N VAL A 36 -12.62 15.93 -4.43
CA VAL A 36 -13.38 14.95 -3.63
C VAL A 36 -13.28 13.53 -4.22
N ASP A 37 -13.21 13.38 -5.54
CA ASP A 37 -13.17 12.07 -6.21
C ASP A 37 -11.86 11.32 -5.99
N GLU A 38 -10.73 12.03 -6.00
CA GLU A 38 -9.41 11.44 -5.74
C GLU A 38 -9.28 11.07 -4.25
N MET A 39 -9.86 11.88 -3.36
CA MET A 39 -9.96 11.56 -1.94
C MET A 39 -10.83 10.32 -1.70
N ASN A 40 -11.98 10.22 -2.37
CA ASN A 40 -12.84 9.04 -2.29
C ASN A 40 -12.16 7.78 -2.82
N ALA A 41 -11.43 7.87 -3.93
CA ALA A 41 -10.64 6.76 -4.46
C ALA A 41 -9.60 6.30 -3.44
N PHE A 42 -8.88 7.23 -2.83
CA PHE A 42 -7.90 6.92 -1.80
C PHE A 42 -8.55 6.26 -0.56
N VAL A 43 -9.68 6.79 -0.07
CA VAL A 43 -10.41 6.19 1.06
C VAL A 43 -10.86 4.76 0.73
N ASN A 44 -11.37 4.52 -0.48
CA ASN A 44 -11.77 3.18 -0.91
C ASN A 44 -10.58 2.20 -0.95
N LEU A 45 -9.40 2.65 -1.40
CA LEU A 45 -8.18 1.86 -1.35
C LEU A 45 -7.82 1.46 0.08
N GLN A 46 -7.87 2.43 1.02
CA GLN A 46 -7.57 2.16 2.43
C GLN A 46 -8.55 1.16 3.03
N LEU A 47 -9.86 1.32 2.77
CA LEU A 47 -10.89 0.39 3.24
C LEU A 47 -10.69 -1.02 2.66
N ALA A 48 -10.35 -1.13 1.38
CA ALA A 48 -10.07 -2.41 0.74
C ALA A 48 -8.84 -3.11 1.33
N ALA A 49 -7.77 -2.35 1.64
CA ALA A 49 -6.60 -2.88 2.34
C ALA A 49 -6.93 -3.34 3.76
N MET A 50 -7.70 -2.54 4.52
CA MET A 50 -8.14 -2.91 5.88
C MET A 50 -9.04 -4.15 5.89
N ALA A 51 -9.88 -4.32 4.86
CA ALA A 51 -10.71 -5.50 4.69
C ALA A 51 -9.93 -6.74 4.19
N GLY A 52 -8.62 -6.63 3.97
CA GLY A 52 -7.79 -7.71 3.45
C GLY A 52 -8.00 -8.04 1.98
N LYS A 53 -8.71 -7.20 1.23
CA LYS A 53 -8.91 -7.37 -0.23
C LYS A 53 -7.67 -6.99 -1.03
N ILE A 54 -6.81 -6.15 -0.46
CA ILE A 54 -5.56 -5.71 -1.06
C ILE A 54 -4.42 -6.05 -0.11
N ARG A 55 -3.42 -6.76 -0.64
CA ARG A 55 -2.15 -6.98 0.05
C ARG A 55 -1.19 -5.84 -0.25
N GLN A 56 -0.47 -5.39 0.77
CA GLN A 56 0.50 -4.29 0.68
C GLN A 56 1.91 -4.84 0.83
N GLU A 57 2.75 -4.61 -0.18
CA GLU A 57 4.12 -5.14 -0.19
C GLU A 57 4.95 -4.59 0.99
N SER A 58 4.74 -3.33 1.39
CA SER A 58 5.40 -2.73 2.55
C SER A 58 5.13 -3.50 3.84
N ARG A 59 3.87 -3.89 4.08
CA ARG A 59 3.47 -4.66 5.27
C ARG A 59 4.04 -6.07 5.24
N GLU A 60 4.03 -6.72 4.09
CA GLU A 60 4.58 -8.06 3.93
C GLU A 60 6.09 -8.08 4.21
N ARG A 61 6.84 -7.11 3.67
CA ARG A 61 8.27 -6.98 3.97
C ARG A 61 8.54 -6.70 5.44
N LEU A 62 7.77 -5.82 6.07
CA LEU A 62 7.93 -5.52 7.49
C LEU A 62 7.69 -6.76 8.35
N GLN A 63 6.68 -7.56 8.01
CA GLN A 63 6.41 -8.80 8.70
C GLN A 63 7.55 -9.82 8.53
N GLN A 64 8.07 -10.00 7.31
CA GLN A 64 9.22 -10.86 7.04
C GLN A 64 10.47 -10.43 7.82
N GLN A 65 10.73 -9.12 7.88
CA GLN A 65 11.84 -8.58 8.67
C GLN A 65 11.69 -8.94 10.15
N ARG A 66 10.51 -8.71 10.73
CA ARG A 66 10.23 -9.05 12.14
C ARG A 66 10.36 -10.54 12.44
N GLU A 67 9.92 -11.40 11.51
CA GLU A 67 10.05 -12.85 11.65
C GLU A 67 11.53 -13.27 11.62
N SER A 68 12.33 -12.67 10.74
CA SER A 68 13.77 -12.92 10.68
C SER A 68 14.51 -12.45 11.94
N GLU A 69 14.15 -11.28 12.48
CA GLU A 69 14.72 -10.75 13.73
C GLU A 69 14.36 -11.62 14.95
N CYS A 70 13.12 -12.13 15.01
CA CYS A 70 12.69 -13.04 16.08
C CYS A 70 13.41 -14.40 15.99
N ALA A 71 13.60 -14.94 14.79
CA ALA A 71 14.35 -16.17 14.56
C ALA A 71 15.82 -16.04 15.01
N LEU A 72 16.46 -14.90 14.71
CA LEU A 72 17.82 -14.59 15.17
C LEU A 72 17.89 -14.40 16.69
N SER A 73 16.86 -13.81 17.31
CA SER A 73 16.77 -13.64 18.77
C SER A 73 16.64 -14.98 19.52
N CYS A 74 15.99 -15.99 18.94
CA CYS A 74 15.84 -17.32 19.54
C CYS A 74 17.06 -18.23 19.35
N SER A 75 17.87 -18.06 18.31
CA SER A 75 19.09 -18.87 18.07
C SER A 75 20.28 -18.48 18.97
N ALA A 76 20.20 -17.37 19.70
CA ALA A 76 21.26 -16.86 20.56
C ALA A 76 21.07 -17.23 22.06
N ARG A 77 20.19 -18.18 22.38
CA ARG A 77 20.01 -18.75 23.72
C ARG A 77 20.35 -20.23 23.75
#